data_AF-V5F3C4-F1
#
_entry.id   AF-V5F3C4-F1
#
_cell.length_a   1.000
_cell.length_b   1.000
_cell.length_c   1.000
_cell.angle_alpha   90.00
_cell.angle_beta   90.00
_cell.angle_gamma   90.00
#
_symmetry.space_group_name_H-M   'P 1'
#
loop_
_entity.id
_entity.type
_entity.pdbx_description
1 polymer ?
#
loop_
_entity_poly.entity_id
_entity_poly.type
_entity_poly.pdbx_seq_one_letter_code
_entity_poly.pdbx_strand_id
1 'polypeptide(L)'
;MTLRQTRLDERKEQDSSAKSGDSSEEQIAAGDKRKAPANESADNADNDDRAKSRKTDDSANQDDDNAKAQKDTDTNASAPTTLSGSQSKADNTLKGDDIEINEGNSDGKKEVPWHVSEKGLVYFFYRPKVQSADKADSKSTESLDDVQNTFMLLVPRASESETAPASDASKEQGDKREPPNPTAYRLVSLGKKRMPSPEAALKAGQEPGGIGGRHSEAIWATVADIGADLKAVAEGMGAERYSTKTRGERLKPAARPAGRGHYALSIKTTDPPSSREVRITYHLSHPSEKDFGQVQEELGLHPASSVLMQMRNPTLAPTGPNAPAAGLPEDKRAILTKEELQENFGGDVNKNGNRYARPEEPALLDRQGVELLLIKRDQEEDDGSKGLGDEQSEALAKLAKEDSNKLSDDAILKELALSSKDVEVEALSGEWI
;
A
#
# COMPACT_ATOMS: atom_id res chain seq x y z
N MET A 1 -18.00 44.62 57.03
CA MET A 1 -16.57 45.03 57.07
C MET A 1 -16.21 45.12 58.54
N THR A 2 -15.76 44.01 59.13
CA THR A 2 -15.86 43.81 60.59
C THR A 2 -14.86 42.75 61.08
N LEU A 3 -14.12 43.06 62.16
CA LEU A 3 -13.36 42.16 63.07
C LEU A 3 -12.33 41.20 62.41
N ARG A 4 -11.00 41.36 62.55
CA ARG A 4 -10.12 41.30 63.75
C ARG A 4 -10.33 40.08 64.68
N GLN A 5 -9.39 39.13 64.63
CA GLN A 5 -8.55 38.58 65.74
C GLN A 5 -7.83 37.29 65.24
N THR A 6 -6.48 37.21 65.15
CA THR A 6 -5.49 36.81 66.19
C THR A 6 -5.70 35.39 66.76
N ARG A 7 -4.69 34.52 66.99
CA ARG A 7 -3.22 34.66 67.11
C ARG A 7 -2.55 33.27 67.31
N LEU A 8 -1.23 33.15 67.08
CA LEU A 8 -0.25 32.17 67.66
C LEU A 8 -0.52 30.65 67.42
N ASP A 9 0.43 29.70 67.54
CA ASP A 9 1.90 29.56 67.33
C ASP A 9 2.23 28.03 67.41
N GLU A 10 3.43 27.45 67.30
CA GLU A 10 4.81 27.98 67.38
C GLU A 10 5.77 27.35 66.32
N ARG A 11 6.75 26.50 66.70
CA ARG A 11 7.92 26.06 65.88
C ARG A 11 8.37 24.61 66.14
N LYS A 12 9.33 24.17 65.28
CA LYS A 12 10.46 23.19 65.41
C LYS A 12 10.37 21.97 64.47
N GLU A 13 11.29 21.69 63.53
CA GLU A 13 12.78 21.53 63.56
C GLU A 13 13.22 20.50 64.63
N GLN A 14 14.03 19.46 64.38
CA GLN A 14 15.22 19.38 63.52
C GLN A 14 15.75 17.90 63.46
N ASP A 15 16.52 17.54 62.42
CA ASP A 15 17.66 16.56 62.40
C ASP A 15 17.48 15.06 62.82
N SER A 16 18.31 14.06 62.42
CA SER A 16 19.49 14.00 61.49
C SER A 16 19.93 12.53 61.16
N SER A 17 20.70 12.35 60.07
CA SER A 17 21.78 11.33 59.84
C SER A 17 21.44 9.80 59.77
N ALA A 18 21.75 9.09 58.66
CA ALA A 18 23.00 8.34 58.31
C ALA A 18 23.06 6.89 58.90
N LYS A 19 23.74 5.85 58.37
CA LYS A 19 24.80 5.69 57.32
C LYS A 19 24.95 4.17 56.94
N SER A 20 25.55 3.83 55.77
CA SER A 20 26.27 2.55 55.41
C SER A 20 25.63 1.18 55.72
N GLY A 21 25.32 0.29 54.75
CA GLY A 21 26.27 -0.72 54.18
C GLY A 21 25.93 -2.15 54.70
N ASP A 22 26.42 -3.28 54.14
CA ASP A 22 27.14 -3.54 52.88
C ASP A 22 27.13 -5.06 52.49
N SER A 23 27.63 -5.41 51.28
CA SER A 23 27.95 -6.76 50.69
C SER A 23 27.38 -8.10 51.23
N SER A 24 26.81 -8.95 50.34
CA SER A 24 27.29 -10.34 50.09
C SER A 24 26.48 -11.09 49.00
N GLU A 25 27.15 -12.00 48.27
CA GLU A 25 26.56 -12.95 47.31
C GLU A 25 26.17 -14.28 48.00
N GLU A 26 25.10 -14.98 47.55
CA GLU A 26 25.18 -16.40 47.12
C GLU A 26 23.83 -17.04 46.68
N GLN A 27 23.93 -17.79 45.57
CA GLN A 27 23.24 -19.03 45.14
C GLN A 27 21.76 -19.37 45.43
N ILE A 28 21.01 -19.53 44.32
CA ILE A 28 20.25 -20.73 43.86
C ILE A 28 19.65 -21.70 44.91
N ALA A 29 18.31 -21.83 44.91
CA ALA A 29 17.61 -23.13 45.04
C ALA A 29 16.16 -23.06 44.53
N ALA A 30 15.60 -24.20 44.08
CA ALA A 30 14.25 -24.31 43.52
C ALA A 30 13.26 -25.05 44.46
N GLY A 31 11.96 -24.85 44.22
CA GLY A 31 10.84 -25.53 44.91
C GLY A 31 9.82 -24.55 45.51
N ASP A 32 8.53 -24.88 45.68
CA ASP A 32 7.74 -26.02 45.19
C ASP A 32 6.24 -25.64 45.18
N LYS A 33 5.40 -26.49 44.59
CA LYS A 33 3.99 -26.26 44.21
C LYS A 33 3.02 -26.05 45.38
N ARG A 34 1.99 -25.22 45.14
CA ARG A 34 0.62 -25.35 45.69
C ARG A 34 -0.38 -24.76 44.69
N LYS A 35 -1.66 -25.12 44.64
CA LYS A 35 -2.40 -26.38 44.90
C LYS A 35 -3.82 -26.14 44.36
N ALA A 36 -4.37 -27.04 43.53
CA ALA A 36 -5.77 -26.95 43.11
C ALA A 36 -6.72 -27.62 44.13
N PRO A 37 -8.01 -27.26 44.18
CA PRO A 37 -9.09 -28.13 44.63
C PRO A 37 -9.74 -28.86 43.43
N ALA A 38 -10.45 -29.95 43.72
CA ALA A 38 -10.93 -30.93 42.74
C ALA A 38 -12.46 -31.15 42.80
N ASN A 39 -12.98 -31.84 41.78
CA ASN A 39 -13.94 -32.96 41.84
C ASN A 39 -13.88 -33.65 40.45
N GLU A 40 -13.60 -34.95 40.34
CA GLU A 40 -14.57 -36.08 40.41
C GLU A 40 -15.68 -35.94 39.34
N SER A 41 -15.86 -36.86 38.40
CA SER A 41 -16.07 -38.32 38.61
C SER A 41 -15.31 -39.27 37.66
N ALA A 42 -15.37 -40.57 37.98
CA ALA A 42 -14.89 -41.74 37.23
C ALA A 42 -15.69 -41.98 35.90
N ASP A 43 -15.34 -42.87 34.96
CA ASP A 43 -14.92 -44.28 35.12
C ASP A 43 -13.90 -44.83 34.10
N ASN A 44 -13.30 -45.97 34.46
CA ASN A 44 -12.28 -46.71 33.70
C ASN A 44 -12.84 -47.53 32.52
N ALA A 45 -12.01 -47.73 31.49
CA ALA A 45 -11.80 -49.05 30.88
C ALA A 45 -10.39 -49.13 30.28
N ASP A 46 -9.80 -50.33 30.30
CA ASP A 46 -8.35 -50.57 30.36
C ASP A 46 -7.76 -51.16 29.06
N ASN A 47 -6.43 -51.16 28.97
CA ASN A 47 -5.55 -52.00 28.13
C ASN A 47 -5.56 -51.85 26.58
N ASP A 48 -4.48 -52.23 25.87
CA ASP A 48 -3.03 -52.11 26.10
C ASP A 48 -2.29 -52.41 24.76
N ASP A 49 -0.97 -52.25 24.75
CA ASP A 49 0.03 -52.91 23.90
C ASP A 49 0.03 -52.69 22.36
N ARG A 50 0.82 -51.69 21.94
CA ARG A 50 2.20 -51.90 21.43
C ARG A 50 2.43 -53.11 20.49
N ALA A 51 2.83 -52.85 19.23
CA ALA A 51 4.18 -53.19 18.72
C ALA A 51 4.41 -53.07 17.20
N LYS A 52 5.68 -52.71 16.87
CA LYS A 52 6.52 -53.16 15.73
C LYS A 52 6.24 -52.72 14.30
N SER A 53 7.21 -51.98 13.78
CA SER A 53 7.62 -51.96 12.38
C SER A 53 8.49 -53.18 12.01
N ARG A 54 8.40 -53.67 10.76
CA ARG A 54 9.50 -53.67 9.74
C ARG A 54 9.21 -54.62 8.57
N LYS A 55 9.47 -54.10 7.36
CA LYS A 55 9.94 -54.73 6.10
C LYS A 55 9.73 -56.24 5.86
N THR A 56 9.28 -56.56 4.64
CA THR A 56 10.02 -57.39 3.67
C THR A 56 9.70 -56.96 2.22
N ASP A 57 10.66 -57.17 1.32
CA ASP A 57 10.59 -56.90 -0.12
C ASP A 57 10.04 -58.12 -0.90
N ASP A 58 9.48 -57.87 -2.10
CA ASP A 58 9.58 -58.69 -3.34
C ASP A 58 8.58 -58.13 -4.38
N SER A 59 8.68 -58.25 -5.71
CA SER A 59 9.73 -58.49 -6.71
C SER A 59 8.99 -58.81 -8.03
N ALA A 60 9.54 -58.35 -9.17
CA ALA A 60 9.33 -58.85 -10.55
C ALA A 60 8.07 -58.48 -11.39
N ASN A 61 8.36 -57.70 -12.44
CA ASN A 61 8.01 -57.84 -13.88
C ASN A 61 6.56 -57.82 -14.40
N GLN A 62 6.30 -56.86 -15.31
CA GLN A 62 6.02 -56.99 -16.77
C GLN A 62 5.31 -55.69 -17.23
N ASP A 63 5.48 -55.11 -18.43
CA ASP A 63 6.47 -55.26 -19.51
C ASP A 63 6.55 -53.91 -20.27
N ASP A 64 7.43 -53.83 -21.27
CA ASP A 64 7.71 -52.70 -22.19
C ASP A 64 6.50 -51.84 -22.63
N ASP A 65 6.68 -50.51 -22.72
CA ASP A 65 6.75 -49.88 -24.05
C ASP A 65 7.28 -48.41 -24.08
N ASN A 66 8.34 -48.23 -24.88
CA ASN A 66 8.60 -47.12 -25.81
C ASN A 66 8.85 -45.65 -25.36
N ALA A 67 9.51 -44.92 -26.28
CA ALA A 67 9.71 -43.47 -26.39
C ALA A 67 10.67 -42.76 -25.41
N LYS A 68 11.93 -42.62 -25.84
CA LYS A 68 12.89 -41.65 -25.29
C LYS A 68 12.35 -40.21 -25.39
N ALA A 69 12.09 -39.58 -24.26
CA ALA A 69 12.07 -38.12 -24.17
C ALA A 69 13.52 -37.61 -24.19
N GLN A 70 13.96 -37.07 -25.33
CA GLN A 70 15.23 -36.35 -25.39
C GLN A 70 15.00 -34.87 -25.05
N LYS A 71 15.83 -34.40 -24.12
CA LYS A 71 15.75 -33.10 -23.46
C LYS A 71 16.46 -32.04 -24.31
N ASP A 72 15.69 -31.25 -25.06
CA ASP A 72 16.17 -29.99 -25.63
C ASP A 72 15.60 -28.82 -24.84
N THR A 73 16.45 -28.29 -23.95
CA THR A 73 16.28 -26.97 -23.35
C THR A 73 16.66 -25.93 -24.38
N ASP A 74 15.71 -25.14 -24.87
CA ASP A 74 16.04 -23.90 -25.57
C ASP A 74 15.28 -22.70 -25.00
N THR A 75 16.05 -21.76 -24.50
CA THR A 75 15.61 -20.54 -23.83
C THR A 75 15.15 -19.51 -24.85
N ASN A 76 13.84 -19.43 -25.09
CA ASN A 76 13.22 -18.23 -25.64
C ASN A 76 12.59 -17.40 -24.51
N ALA A 77 13.41 -16.58 -23.88
CA ALA A 77 12.93 -15.50 -23.03
C ALA A 77 12.30 -14.41 -23.93
N SER A 78 10.98 -14.46 -24.11
CA SER A 78 10.24 -13.45 -24.84
C SER A 78 10.47 -12.07 -24.19
N ALA A 79 11.10 -11.16 -24.93
CA ALA A 79 11.17 -9.76 -24.55
C ALA A 79 9.74 -9.18 -24.40
N PRO A 80 9.50 -8.24 -23.46
CA PRO A 80 8.19 -7.64 -23.30
C PRO A 80 7.76 -6.94 -24.60
N THR A 81 6.49 -7.12 -24.97
CA THR A 81 5.91 -6.61 -26.22
C THR A 81 6.14 -5.10 -26.34
N THR A 82 6.80 -4.68 -27.41
CA THR A 82 6.99 -3.26 -27.74
C THR A 82 5.63 -2.57 -27.86
N LEU A 83 5.46 -1.44 -27.17
CA LEU A 83 4.24 -0.64 -27.14
C LEU A 83 3.72 -0.31 -28.54
N SER A 84 2.39 -0.33 -28.71
CA SER A 84 1.74 -0.02 -29.99
C SER A 84 1.96 1.45 -30.35
N GLY A 85 2.25 1.74 -31.62
CA GLY A 85 2.38 3.12 -32.13
C GLY A 85 1.12 3.99 -32.02
N SER A 86 -0.01 3.43 -31.54
CA SER A 86 -1.19 4.23 -31.13
C SER A 86 -1.06 4.81 -29.72
N GLN A 87 -0.43 4.10 -28.77
CA GLN A 87 -0.25 4.55 -27.39
C GLN A 87 0.62 5.82 -27.35
N SER A 88 1.75 5.80 -28.08
CA SER A 88 2.63 6.96 -28.25
C SER A 88 1.91 8.23 -28.76
N LYS A 89 0.81 8.12 -29.51
CA LYS A 89 0.04 9.30 -29.97
C LYS A 89 -0.90 9.86 -28.89
N ALA A 90 -1.45 9.01 -28.03
CA ALA A 90 -2.26 9.44 -26.90
C ALA A 90 -1.39 10.00 -25.75
N ASP A 91 -0.23 9.39 -25.49
CA ASP A 91 0.80 9.93 -24.58
C ASP A 91 1.26 11.34 -25.01
N ASN A 92 1.35 11.57 -26.32
CA ASN A 92 1.63 12.86 -26.94
C ASN A 92 0.47 13.88 -26.87
N THR A 93 -0.75 13.47 -26.51
CA THR A 93 -1.89 14.39 -26.32
C THR A 93 -1.94 14.89 -24.86
N LEU A 94 -1.47 14.07 -23.91
CA LEU A 94 -1.13 14.49 -22.54
C LEU A 94 0.22 15.26 -22.49
N LYS A 95 0.52 16.10 -23.48
CA LYS A 95 1.77 16.87 -23.53
C LYS A 95 1.59 18.22 -22.86
N GLY A 96 2.09 18.32 -21.64
CA GLY A 96 2.46 19.61 -21.06
C GLY A 96 3.70 20.17 -21.75
N ASP A 97 3.53 20.73 -22.95
CA ASP A 97 4.31 21.89 -23.35
C ASP A 97 3.49 23.10 -22.91
N ASP A 98 3.90 23.72 -21.80
CA ASP A 98 3.45 24.98 -21.22
C ASP A 98 2.04 25.44 -21.63
N ILE A 99 1.00 25.04 -20.87
CA ILE A 99 -0.27 25.78 -20.87
C ILE A 99 -0.06 27.08 -20.08
N GLU A 100 0.69 28.02 -20.68
CA GLU A 100 0.32 29.42 -20.56
C GLU A 100 -1.07 29.54 -21.18
N ILE A 101 -2.07 29.75 -20.33
CA ILE A 101 -3.47 29.87 -20.75
C ILE A 101 -3.55 31.06 -21.71
N ASN A 102 -3.67 30.76 -23.01
CA ASN A 102 -3.86 31.76 -24.04
C ASN A 102 -5.20 32.47 -23.74
N GLU A 103 -5.18 33.78 -23.48
CA GLU A 103 -6.38 34.56 -23.10
C GLU A 103 -7.37 34.64 -24.29
N GLY A 104 -8.15 33.57 -24.46
CA GLY A 104 -8.87 33.20 -25.68
C GLY A 104 -10.38 33.08 -25.53
N ASN A 105 -10.99 33.93 -24.71
CA ASN A 105 -12.43 34.24 -24.71
C ASN A 105 -13.39 33.01 -24.67
N SER A 106 -13.40 32.28 -23.56
CA SER A 106 -14.53 31.46 -23.11
C SER A 106 -15.14 32.04 -21.82
N ASP A 107 -16.46 31.94 -21.67
CA ASP A 107 -17.20 32.67 -20.63
C ASP A 107 -16.86 32.25 -19.19
N GLY A 108 -16.21 33.16 -18.46
CA GLY A 108 -16.56 33.44 -17.07
C GLY A 108 -16.12 32.48 -15.97
N LYS A 109 -15.32 31.44 -16.25
CA LYS A 109 -14.65 30.63 -15.23
C LYS A 109 -13.15 30.57 -15.50
N LYS A 110 -12.34 31.22 -14.65
CA LYS A 110 -10.90 31.01 -14.62
C LYS A 110 -10.64 29.59 -14.11
N GLU A 111 -10.08 28.74 -14.95
CA GLU A 111 -9.64 27.42 -14.52
C GLU A 111 -8.52 27.55 -13.50
N VAL A 112 -8.52 26.66 -12.50
CA VAL A 112 -7.45 26.60 -11.50
C VAL A 112 -6.20 26.02 -12.19
N PRO A 113 -5.01 26.64 -12.07
CA PRO A 113 -3.82 26.12 -12.73
C PRO A 113 -3.38 24.81 -12.06
N TRP A 114 -3.28 23.77 -12.89
CA TRP A 114 -2.78 22.45 -12.55
C TRP A 114 -1.44 22.21 -13.24
N HIS A 115 -0.50 21.60 -12.52
CA HIS A 115 0.75 21.09 -13.06
C HIS A 115 0.77 19.56 -12.94
N VAL A 116 1.09 18.82 -14.01
CA VAL A 116 1.18 17.36 -13.97
C VAL A 116 2.65 16.95 -13.92
N SER A 117 3.12 16.52 -12.75
CA SER A 117 4.53 16.14 -12.53
C SER A 117 4.82 14.66 -12.83
N GLU A 118 3.79 13.82 -12.94
CA GLU A 118 3.94 12.43 -13.37
C GLU A 118 2.64 11.87 -13.98
N LYS A 119 2.76 10.93 -14.91
CA LYS A 119 1.66 10.09 -15.44
C LYS A 119 2.12 8.66 -15.66
N GLY A 120 1.21 7.69 -15.55
CA GLY A 120 1.54 6.28 -15.74
C GLY A 120 0.35 5.33 -15.64
N LEU A 121 0.64 4.03 -15.50
CA LEU A 121 -0.37 3.00 -15.26
C LEU A 121 -0.50 2.74 -13.75
N VAL A 122 -1.74 2.58 -13.28
CA VAL A 122 -2.05 2.18 -11.91
C VAL A 122 -2.76 0.84 -11.91
N TYR A 123 -2.39 -0.01 -10.96
CA TYR A 123 -3.03 -1.29 -10.73
C TYR A 123 -3.35 -1.43 -9.24
N PHE A 124 -4.51 -1.98 -8.93
CA PHE A 124 -4.95 -2.26 -7.57
C PHE A 124 -5.01 -3.77 -7.35
N PHE A 125 -4.45 -4.22 -6.24
CA PHE A 125 -4.41 -5.62 -5.84
C PHE A 125 -4.82 -5.78 -4.40
N TYR A 126 -5.57 -6.83 -4.06
CA TYR A 126 -5.72 -7.27 -2.68
C TYR A 126 -5.10 -8.65 -2.49
N ARG A 127 -4.58 -8.93 -1.29
CA ARG A 127 -4.15 -10.28 -0.92
C ARG A 127 -5.07 -10.83 0.18
N PRO A 128 -5.65 -12.03 0.02
CA PRO A 128 -6.36 -12.73 1.09
C PRO A 128 -5.52 -12.95 2.36
N LYS A 129 -6.19 -13.11 3.51
CA LYS A 129 -5.57 -13.47 4.80
C LYS A 129 -4.80 -14.79 4.70
N VAL A 130 -3.64 -14.83 5.36
CA VAL A 130 -2.85 -16.06 5.56
C VAL A 130 -3.68 -17.15 6.23
N GLN A 131 -3.82 -18.27 5.55
CA GLN A 131 -4.59 -19.42 5.97
C GLN A 131 -3.68 -20.53 6.56
N SER A 132 -4.28 -21.53 7.18
CA SER A 132 -3.58 -22.78 7.48
C SER A 132 -3.56 -23.65 6.23
N ALA A 133 -2.47 -24.37 5.96
CA ALA A 133 -2.28 -25.09 4.68
C ALA A 133 -3.31 -26.21 4.43
N ASP A 134 -3.92 -26.75 5.50
CA ASP A 134 -5.00 -27.75 5.51
C ASP A 134 -6.38 -27.20 5.11
N LYS A 135 -6.55 -25.86 5.07
CA LYS A 135 -7.82 -25.19 4.77
C LYS A 135 -7.81 -24.33 3.52
N ALA A 136 -6.68 -24.30 2.81
CA ALA A 136 -6.46 -23.52 1.60
C ALA A 136 -7.61 -23.63 0.58
N ASP A 137 -8.05 -24.86 0.31
CA ASP A 137 -9.05 -25.16 -0.72
C ASP A 137 -10.50 -24.94 -0.25
N SER A 138 -10.69 -24.38 0.95
CA SER A 138 -12.00 -24.30 1.63
C SER A 138 -12.39 -22.91 2.10
N LYS A 139 -11.55 -21.89 1.90
CA LYS A 139 -11.82 -20.52 2.38
C LYS A 139 -11.64 -19.46 1.28
N SER A 140 -12.78 -19.09 0.70
CA SER A 140 -13.07 -17.87 -0.04
C SER A 140 -12.73 -16.59 0.74
N THR A 141 -12.52 -15.49 0.02
CA THR A 141 -12.39 -14.12 0.55
C THR A 141 -13.66 -13.36 0.24
N GLU A 142 -14.58 -13.28 1.20
CA GLU A 142 -15.96 -12.79 0.98
C GLU A 142 -16.18 -11.32 1.36
N SER A 143 -15.14 -10.64 1.86
CA SER A 143 -15.18 -9.24 2.29
C SER A 143 -13.78 -8.65 2.51
N LEU A 144 -13.71 -7.33 2.67
CA LEU A 144 -12.53 -6.58 3.12
C LEU A 144 -11.94 -7.12 4.44
N ASP A 145 -12.76 -7.74 5.28
CA ASP A 145 -12.28 -8.32 6.53
C ASP A 145 -11.37 -9.52 6.25
N ASP A 146 -11.62 -10.31 5.21
CA ASP A 146 -10.77 -11.44 4.82
C ASP A 146 -9.54 -11.07 3.97
N VAL A 147 -9.40 -9.80 3.60
CA VAL A 147 -8.16 -9.27 3.03
C VAL A 147 -7.06 -9.16 4.12
N GLN A 148 -5.82 -9.53 3.78
CA GLN A 148 -4.60 -9.24 4.54
C GLN A 148 -4.16 -7.80 4.34
N ASN A 149 -3.97 -7.42 3.07
CA ASN A 149 -3.43 -6.13 2.66
C ASN A 149 -3.89 -5.80 1.23
N THR A 150 -3.91 -4.52 0.89
CA THR A 150 -4.23 -4.02 -0.45
C THR A 150 -3.13 -3.09 -0.91
N PHE A 151 -2.78 -3.20 -2.19
CA PHE A 151 -1.68 -2.51 -2.82
C PHE A 151 -2.18 -1.68 -3.99
N MET A 152 -1.62 -0.49 -4.13
CA MET A 152 -1.69 0.35 -5.33
C MET A 152 -0.29 0.34 -5.97
N LEU A 153 -0.16 -0.32 -7.11
CA LEU A 153 1.06 -0.37 -7.90
C LEU A 153 1.03 0.77 -8.92
N LEU A 154 1.99 1.69 -8.82
CA LEU A 154 2.20 2.76 -9.79
C LEU A 154 3.35 2.38 -10.72
N VAL A 155 3.13 2.47 -12.03
CA VAL A 155 4.12 2.22 -13.08
C VAL A 155 4.28 3.51 -13.89
N PRO A 156 5.24 4.39 -13.56
CA PRO A 156 5.44 5.67 -14.25
C PRO A 156 5.70 5.48 -15.75
N ARG A 157 5.03 6.27 -16.58
CA ARG A 157 5.18 6.33 -18.05
C ARG A 157 5.71 7.67 -18.54
N ALA A 158 5.63 8.71 -17.72
CA ALA A 158 6.36 9.97 -17.83
C ALA A 158 6.43 10.63 -16.44
N SER A 159 7.58 11.17 -16.05
CA SER A 159 7.82 11.75 -14.71
C SER A 159 8.84 12.87 -14.77
N GLU A 160 8.69 13.89 -13.93
CA GLU A 160 9.70 14.92 -13.70
C GLU A 160 10.82 14.46 -12.75
N SER A 161 10.66 13.31 -12.09
CA SER A 161 11.71 12.76 -11.23
C SER A 161 12.83 12.12 -12.05
N GLU A 162 14.04 12.66 -11.92
CA GLU A 162 15.26 12.05 -12.46
C GLU A 162 15.60 10.71 -11.76
N THR A 163 14.96 10.42 -10.62
CA THR A 163 15.06 9.13 -9.91
C THR A 163 13.82 8.25 -10.08
N ALA A 164 12.84 8.64 -10.92
CA ALA A 164 11.66 7.83 -11.22
C ALA A 164 12.16 6.44 -11.61
N PRO A 165 11.69 5.38 -10.95
CA PRO A 165 12.52 4.21 -10.66
C PRO A 165 13.17 3.69 -11.94
N ALA A 166 14.47 3.93 -12.09
CA ALA A 166 15.23 3.56 -13.26
C ALA A 166 16.68 3.92 -12.98
N SER A 167 17.51 2.91 -12.77
CA SER A 167 18.94 3.03 -13.03
C SER A 167 19.27 2.19 -14.25
N ASP A 168 20.22 2.67 -15.05
CA ASP A 168 20.74 2.08 -16.28
C ASP A 168 19.82 2.12 -17.51
N ALA A 169 19.56 3.34 -18.00
CA ALA A 169 19.61 3.61 -19.43
C ALA A 169 20.47 4.86 -19.70
N SER A 170 21.72 4.65 -20.12
CA SER A 170 22.60 5.73 -20.59
C SER A 170 22.00 6.41 -21.84
N LYS A 171 21.40 7.58 -21.66
CA LYS A 171 20.98 8.48 -22.76
C LYS A 171 21.44 9.90 -22.50
N GLU A 172 22.48 10.29 -23.22
CA GLU A 172 22.72 11.69 -23.53
C GLU A 172 21.51 12.23 -24.33
N GLN A 173 21.00 13.42 -23.95
CA GLN A 173 19.99 14.20 -24.68
C GLN A 173 18.72 13.43 -25.13
N GLY A 174 17.89 13.04 -24.15
CA GLY A 174 16.45 12.76 -24.35
C GLY A 174 15.57 13.80 -23.64
N ASP A 175 14.27 13.82 -23.94
CA ASP A 175 13.28 14.60 -23.18
C ASP A 175 13.25 14.10 -21.73
N LYS A 176 13.45 15.01 -20.76
CA LYS A 176 13.46 14.68 -19.32
C LYS A 176 12.15 14.08 -18.83
N ARG A 177 11.06 14.21 -19.59
CA ARG A 177 9.73 13.71 -19.23
C ARG A 177 9.55 12.22 -19.52
N GLU A 178 10.39 11.58 -20.35
CA GLU A 178 10.33 10.11 -20.56
C GLU A 178 11.04 9.38 -19.40
N PRO A 179 10.43 8.36 -18.77
CA PRO A 179 11.04 7.65 -17.66
C PRO A 179 12.16 6.77 -18.20
N PRO A 180 13.33 6.68 -17.54
CA PRO A 180 14.46 5.96 -18.13
C PRO A 180 14.22 4.44 -18.24
N ASN A 181 13.23 3.89 -17.51
CA ASN A 181 12.80 2.50 -17.62
C ASN A 181 11.26 2.35 -17.57
N PRO A 182 10.61 1.80 -18.62
CA PRO A 182 9.16 1.56 -18.65
C PRO A 182 8.67 0.34 -17.85
N THR A 183 9.54 -0.47 -17.23
CA THR A 183 9.16 -1.65 -16.41
C THR A 183 9.30 -1.39 -14.91
N ALA A 184 9.31 -0.13 -14.51
CA ALA A 184 9.61 0.25 -13.15
C ALA A 184 8.40 0.72 -12.36
N TYR A 185 8.49 0.63 -11.03
CA TYR A 185 7.32 0.71 -10.18
C TYR A 185 7.55 1.31 -8.80
N ARG A 186 6.45 1.80 -8.23
CA ARG A 186 6.28 2.02 -6.78
C ARG A 186 5.11 1.18 -6.29
N LEU A 187 5.34 0.30 -5.32
CA LEU A 187 4.31 -0.53 -4.70
C LEU A 187 3.85 0.14 -3.40
N VAL A 188 2.65 0.71 -3.40
CA VAL A 188 2.08 1.41 -2.25
C VAL A 188 1.13 0.48 -1.48
N SER A 189 1.43 0.21 -0.21
CA SER A 189 0.56 -0.55 0.71
C SER A 189 -0.48 0.37 1.36
N LEU A 190 -1.75 -0.05 1.41
CA LEU A 190 -2.86 0.75 1.95
C LEU A 190 -3.25 0.30 3.37
N GLY A 191 -3.13 1.18 4.36
CA GLY A 191 -3.20 0.84 5.79
C GLY A 191 -4.58 0.42 6.32
N LYS A 192 -5.68 0.84 5.67
CA LYS A 192 -7.03 0.28 5.93
C LYS A 192 -7.42 -0.84 4.95
N LYS A 193 -6.48 -1.36 4.17
CA LYS A 193 -6.71 -2.31 3.05
C LYS A 193 -7.62 -1.77 1.93
N ARG A 194 -7.85 -0.45 1.87
CA ARG A 194 -8.68 0.20 0.84
C ARG A 194 -8.23 1.63 0.60
N MET A 195 -8.64 2.19 -0.53
CA MET A 195 -8.51 3.61 -0.81
C MET A 195 -9.46 4.44 0.09
N PRO A 196 -9.15 5.73 0.32
CA PRO A 196 -10.04 6.61 1.09
C PRO A 196 -11.34 6.81 0.33
N SER A 197 -12.45 6.51 0.99
CA SER A 197 -13.81 6.64 0.48
C SER A 197 -14.74 6.85 1.66
N PRO A 198 -15.17 8.10 1.95
CA PRO A 198 -16.09 8.40 3.04
C PRO A 198 -17.40 7.62 2.92
N GLU A 199 -17.91 7.44 1.70
CA GLU A 199 -19.08 6.61 1.41
C GLU A 199 -18.87 5.15 1.85
N ALA A 200 -17.78 4.50 1.41
CA ALA A 200 -17.50 3.11 1.78
C ALA A 200 -17.30 2.94 3.30
N ALA A 201 -16.69 3.92 3.97
CA ALA A 201 -16.57 3.95 5.42
C ALA A 201 -17.95 4.00 6.11
N LEU A 202 -18.84 4.90 5.67
CA LEU A 202 -20.20 5.03 6.21
C LEU A 202 -21.05 3.78 5.92
N LYS A 203 -20.96 3.20 4.72
CA LYS A 203 -21.61 1.94 4.32
C LYS A 203 -21.17 0.76 5.21
N ALA A 204 -19.90 0.74 5.63
CA ALA A 204 -19.34 -0.21 6.58
C ALA A 204 -19.62 0.12 8.07
N GLY A 205 -20.45 1.14 8.37
CA GLY A 205 -20.76 1.56 9.74
C GLY A 205 -19.59 2.21 10.49
N GLN A 206 -18.54 2.63 9.79
CA GLN A 206 -17.38 3.34 10.32
C GLN A 206 -17.61 4.85 10.25
N GLU A 207 -17.05 5.62 11.19
CA GLU A 207 -16.97 7.07 11.00
C GLU A 207 -15.75 7.42 10.12
N PRO A 208 -15.94 8.17 9.01
CA PRO A 208 -14.83 8.75 8.26
C PRO A 208 -13.99 9.65 9.18
N GLY A 209 -12.68 9.43 9.18
CA GLY A 209 -11.72 10.21 9.97
C GLY A 209 -10.86 11.05 9.06
N GLY A 210 -11.00 12.38 9.11
CA GLY A 210 -10.27 13.29 8.24
C GLY A 210 -10.52 14.76 8.55
N ILE A 211 -9.82 15.65 7.85
CA ILE A 211 -10.07 17.10 7.91
C ILE A 211 -11.38 17.36 7.16
N GLY A 212 -12.45 17.67 7.91
CA GLY A 212 -13.82 17.79 7.40
C GLY A 212 -14.85 16.89 8.09
N GLY A 213 -14.44 16.03 9.02
CA GLY A 213 -15.34 15.11 9.72
C GLY A 213 -15.90 14.06 8.76
N ARG A 214 -17.21 13.80 8.80
CA ARG A 214 -17.87 12.73 8.02
C ARG A 214 -17.79 12.91 6.49
N HIS A 215 -17.42 14.09 6.00
CA HIS A 215 -17.25 14.39 4.57
C HIS A 215 -15.81 14.21 4.08
N SER A 216 -14.96 13.54 4.85
CA SER A 216 -13.54 13.38 4.56
C SER A 216 -12.99 12.12 5.21
N GLU A 217 -12.19 11.38 4.47
CA GLU A 217 -11.44 10.25 4.99
C GLU A 217 -9.97 10.37 4.65
N ALA A 218 -9.13 10.28 5.68
CA ALA A 218 -7.70 10.16 5.60
C ALA A 218 -7.27 8.72 5.93
N ILE A 219 -6.46 8.11 5.07
CA ILE A 219 -5.94 6.76 5.21
C ILE A 219 -4.41 6.79 5.10
N TRP A 220 -3.75 6.09 6.03
CA TRP A 220 -2.32 5.84 5.96
C TRP A 220 -1.98 4.91 4.81
N ALA A 221 -0.94 5.24 4.05
CA ALA A 221 -0.33 4.37 3.06
C ALA A 221 1.20 4.39 3.20
N THR A 222 1.88 3.47 2.55
CA THR A 222 3.34 3.35 2.60
C THR A 222 3.89 2.91 1.26
N VAL A 223 4.92 3.58 0.74
CA VAL A 223 5.73 3.02 -0.35
C VAL A 223 6.50 1.82 0.21
N ALA A 224 5.95 0.64 -0.01
CA ALA A 224 6.41 -0.62 0.57
C ALA A 224 7.55 -1.24 -0.24
N ASP A 225 7.55 -1.02 -1.56
CA ASP A 225 8.64 -1.42 -2.44
C ASP A 225 8.80 -0.45 -3.63
N ILE A 226 10.00 -0.39 -4.18
CA ILE A 226 10.34 0.30 -5.43
C ILE A 226 11.32 -0.55 -6.23
N GLY A 227 11.18 -0.59 -7.55
CA GLY A 227 12.06 -1.40 -8.38
C GLY A 227 11.96 -1.13 -9.87
N ALA A 228 12.91 -1.71 -10.61
CA ALA A 228 13.06 -1.51 -12.05
C ALA A 228 12.51 -2.68 -12.91
N ASP A 229 12.08 -3.79 -12.30
CA ASP A 229 11.56 -4.97 -13.00
C ASP A 229 10.25 -5.46 -12.36
N LEU A 230 9.15 -5.40 -13.13
CA LEU A 230 7.83 -5.90 -12.73
C LEU A 230 7.83 -7.40 -12.37
N LYS A 231 8.81 -8.20 -12.78
CA LYS A 231 8.95 -9.59 -12.32
C LYS A 231 9.13 -9.70 -10.82
N ALA A 232 9.83 -8.77 -10.18
CA ALA A 232 9.95 -8.74 -8.72
C ALA A 232 8.58 -8.53 -8.04
N VAL A 233 7.72 -7.72 -8.67
CA VAL A 233 6.32 -7.56 -8.25
C VAL A 233 5.54 -8.86 -8.48
N ALA A 234 5.69 -9.51 -9.64
CA ALA A 234 5.01 -10.77 -9.95
C ALA A 234 5.36 -11.89 -8.96
N GLU A 235 6.65 -12.12 -8.71
CA GLU A 235 7.15 -13.07 -7.70
C GLU A 235 6.64 -12.69 -6.29
N GLY A 236 6.71 -11.41 -5.93
CA GLY A 236 6.19 -10.89 -4.68
C GLY A 236 4.68 -11.07 -4.53
N MET A 237 3.91 -11.02 -5.62
CA MET A 237 2.46 -11.21 -5.68
C MET A 237 2.02 -12.67 -5.64
N GLY A 238 2.88 -13.62 -6.00
CA GLY A 238 2.59 -15.06 -5.96
C GLY A 238 2.19 -15.62 -4.59
N ALA A 239 1.70 -16.86 -4.60
CA ALA A 239 1.36 -17.61 -3.39
C ALA A 239 2.62 -18.18 -2.71
N GLU A 240 2.64 -18.21 -1.38
CA GLU A 240 3.81 -18.61 -0.58
C GLU A 240 3.40 -19.59 0.54
N ARG A 241 4.02 -20.77 0.58
CA ARG A 241 3.84 -21.75 1.67
C ARG A 241 5.03 -21.69 2.62
N TYR A 242 4.77 -21.54 3.92
CA TYR A 242 5.82 -21.46 4.94
C TYR A 242 5.39 -22.10 6.26
N SER A 243 6.34 -22.67 6.99
CA SER A 243 6.08 -23.31 8.29
C SER A 243 6.32 -22.36 9.45
N THR A 244 5.47 -22.44 10.48
CA THR A 244 5.57 -21.64 11.70
C THR A 244 5.69 -22.52 12.93
N LYS A 245 6.55 -22.11 13.89
CA LYS A 245 6.83 -22.86 15.13
C LYS A 245 5.59 -23.17 15.98
N THR A 246 4.53 -22.37 15.86
CA THR A 246 3.35 -22.42 16.74
C THR A 246 2.02 -22.67 16.04
N ARG A 247 1.95 -22.54 14.70
CA ARG A 247 0.70 -22.67 13.92
C ARG A 247 0.85 -23.57 12.69
N GLY A 248 1.88 -24.41 12.66
CA GLY A 248 2.17 -25.36 11.59
C GLY A 248 2.40 -24.68 10.24
N GLU A 249 2.06 -25.40 9.17
CA GLU A 249 2.15 -24.90 7.80
C GLU A 249 1.07 -23.84 7.52
N ARG A 250 1.50 -22.77 6.87
CA ARG A 250 0.71 -21.61 6.49
C ARG A 250 0.76 -21.45 4.98
N LEU A 251 -0.36 -21.04 4.40
CA LEU A 251 -0.42 -20.54 3.03
C LEU A 251 -0.72 -19.04 3.09
N LYS A 252 0.13 -18.24 2.45
CA LYS A 252 -0.15 -16.85 2.06
C LYS A 252 -0.65 -16.92 0.61
N PRO A 253 -1.96 -16.73 0.34
CA PRO A 253 -2.49 -16.82 -1.02
C PRO A 253 -1.90 -15.76 -1.94
N ALA A 254 -2.01 -15.96 -3.26
CA ALA A 254 -1.60 -14.96 -4.25
C ALA A 254 -2.38 -13.64 -4.06
N ALA A 255 -1.79 -12.53 -4.50
CA ALA A 255 -2.51 -11.28 -4.64
C ALA A 255 -3.38 -11.34 -5.91
N ARG A 256 -4.59 -10.78 -5.84
CA ARG A 256 -5.60 -10.79 -6.89
C ARG A 256 -5.83 -9.38 -7.42
N PRO A 257 -5.93 -9.16 -8.74
CA PRO A 257 -6.21 -7.87 -9.33
C PRO A 257 -7.63 -7.42 -8.95
N ALA A 258 -7.79 -6.12 -8.70
CA ALA A 258 -9.06 -5.46 -8.42
C ALA A 258 -9.31 -4.23 -9.29
N GLY A 259 -8.28 -3.70 -9.96
CA GLY A 259 -8.45 -2.63 -10.94
C GLY A 259 -7.17 -2.34 -11.71
N ARG A 260 -7.31 -1.84 -12.94
CA ARG A 260 -6.20 -1.40 -13.80
C ARG A 260 -6.60 -0.16 -14.59
N GLY A 261 -5.76 0.86 -14.61
CA GLY A 261 -6.07 2.15 -15.23
C GLY A 261 -4.86 3.02 -15.49
N HIS A 262 -5.12 4.28 -15.81
CA HIS A 262 -4.12 5.34 -15.95
C HIS A 262 -4.18 6.27 -14.73
N TYR A 263 -3.04 6.80 -14.31
CA TYR A 263 -2.95 7.82 -13.25
C TYR A 263 -2.11 9.01 -13.68
N ALA A 264 -2.29 10.11 -12.96
CA ALA A 264 -1.40 11.26 -12.95
C ALA A 264 -1.20 11.78 -11.52
N LEU A 265 0.01 12.27 -11.23
CA LEU A 265 0.30 13.11 -10.08
C LEU A 265 0.22 14.56 -10.51
N SER A 266 -0.56 15.35 -9.78
CA SER A 266 -0.75 16.77 -10.09
C SER A 266 -0.56 17.67 -8.88
N ILE A 267 -0.17 18.91 -9.18
CA ILE A 267 -0.07 19.99 -8.21
C ILE A 267 -1.12 21.04 -8.58
N LYS A 268 -2.13 21.18 -7.72
CA LYS A 268 -3.13 22.26 -7.78
C LYS A 268 -2.54 23.50 -7.13
N THR A 269 -2.68 24.68 -7.72
CA THR A 269 -2.50 25.94 -6.97
C THR A 269 -3.82 26.28 -6.26
N THR A 270 -3.77 26.68 -5.00
CA THR A 270 -4.95 26.91 -4.15
C THR A 270 -4.85 28.20 -3.35
N ASP A 271 -6.00 28.77 -3.00
CA ASP A 271 -6.07 29.89 -2.05
C ASP A 271 -5.74 29.44 -0.62
N PRO A 272 -5.25 30.34 0.27
CA PRO A 272 -4.87 30.03 1.65
C PRO A 272 -5.95 29.26 2.45
N PRO A 273 -5.56 28.37 3.39
CA PRO A 273 -4.29 28.36 4.12
C PRO A 273 -3.15 27.56 3.46
N SER A 274 -3.42 26.76 2.44
CA SER A 274 -2.38 26.09 1.64
C SER A 274 -2.32 26.73 0.26
N SER A 275 -1.12 27.07 -0.22
CA SER A 275 -0.92 27.66 -1.56
C SER A 275 -0.96 26.64 -2.70
N ARG A 276 -0.70 25.37 -2.40
CA ARG A 276 -0.62 24.24 -3.33
C ARG A 276 -1.16 22.97 -2.66
N GLU A 277 -1.71 22.05 -3.44
CA GLU A 277 -2.10 20.69 -3.05
C GLU A 277 -1.52 19.68 -4.05
N VAL A 278 -1.01 18.54 -3.57
CA VAL A 278 -0.62 17.41 -4.45
C VAL A 278 -1.75 16.39 -4.46
N ARG A 279 -2.13 15.92 -5.64
CA ARG A 279 -3.16 14.89 -5.82
C ARG A 279 -2.64 13.74 -6.67
N ILE A 280 -3.13 12.54 -6.39
CA ILE A 280 -3.12 11.42 -7.34
C ILE A 280 -4.52 11.29 -7.93
N THR A 281 -4.62 11.41 -9.25
CA THR A 281 -5.87 11.25 -10.00
C THR A 281 -5.74 10.01 -10.87
N TYR A 282 -6.76 9.15 -10.91
CA TYR A 282 -6.77 7.96 -11.75
C TYR A 282 -8.12 7.77 -12.46
N HIS A 283 -8.06 7.09 -13.61
CA HIS A 283 -9.23 6.55 -14.30
C HIS A 283 -8.97 5.07 -14.63
N LEU A 284 -9.87 4.21 -14.15
CA LEU A 284 -9.81 2.77 -14.39
C LEU A 284 -10.32 2.43 -15.79
N SER A 285 -9.66 1.43 -16.38
CA SER A 285 -10.01 0.79 -17.65
C SER A 285 -10.65 -0.58 -17.44
N HIS A 286 -10.28 -1.24 -16.33
CA HIS A 286 -10.73 -2.56 -15.91
C HIS A 286 -10.96 -2.57 -14.38
N PRO A 287 -12.04 -3.17 -13.86
CA PRO A 287 -13.20 -3.67 -14.61
C PRO A 287 -13.84 -2.63 -15.53
N SER A 288 -14.68 -3.08 -16.47
CA SER A 288 -15.58 -2.17 -17.16
C SER A 288 -16.61 -1.60 -16.18
N GLU A 289 -17.29 -0.51 -16.52
CA GLU A 289 -18.37 0.06 -15.69
C GLU A 289 -19.49 -0.94 -15.34
N LYS A 290 -19.64 -2.03 -16.12
CA LYS A 290 -20.65 -3.07 -15.90
C LYS A 290 -20.20 -4.19 -14.96
N ASP A 291 -18.89 -4.42 -14.91
CA ASP A 291 -18.25 -5.46 -14.10
C ASP A 291 -17.63 -4.85 -12.82
N PHE A 292 -17.91 -3.57 -12.59
CA PHE A 292 -17.53 -2.84 -11.38
C PHE A 292 -18.43 -3.31 -10.23
N GLY A 293 -17.87 -4.06 -9.29
CA GLY A 293 -18.64 -4.82 -8.31
C GLY A 293 -18.23 -4.59 -6.86
N GLN A 294 -18.69 -5.50 -6.00
CA GLN A 294 -18.53 -5.44 -4.55
C GLN A 294 -17.05 -5.34 -4.12
N VAL A 295 -16.14 -6.02 -4.85
CA VAL A 295 -14.70 -5.96 -4.60
C VAL A 295 -14.19 -4.52 -4.72
N GLN A 296 -14.52 -3.82 -5.80
CA GLN A 296 -14.04 -2.46 -6.03
C GLN A 296 -14.66 -1.48 -5.02
N GLU A 297 -15.96 -1.60 -4.74
CA GLU A 297 -16.64 -0.77 -3.74
C GLU A 297 -16.02 -0.91 -2.34
N GLU A 298 -15.82 -2.14 -1.85
CA GLU A 298 -15.23 -2.39 -0.53
C GLU A 298 -13.75 -1.98 -0.45
N LEU A 299 -13.03 -2.07 -1.57
CA LEU A 299 -11.65 -1.56 -1.69
C LEU A 299 -11.59 -0.03 -1.90
N GLY A 300 -12.73 0.68 -1.87
CA GLY A 300 -12.82 2.14 -1.98
C GLY A 300 -12.39 2.67 -3.35
N LEU A 301 -12.44 1.83 -4.37
CA LEU A 301 -12.15 2.19 -5.75
C LEU A 301 -13.38 2.81 -6.41
N HIS A 302 -13.15 3.70 -7.37
CA HIS A 302 -14.19 4.28 -8.21
C HIS A 302 -13.72 4.23 -9.68
N PRO A 303 -14.60 4.27 -10.70
CA PRO A 303 -14.19 4.30 -12.11
C PRO A 303 -13.21 5.44 -12.42
N ALA A 304 -13.39 6.60 -11.78
CA ALA A 304 -12.40 7.67 -11.70
C ALA A 304 -12.37 8.24 -10.27
N SER A 305 -11.21 8.71 -9.81
CA SER A 305 -11.09 9.39 -8.51
C SER A 305 -9.86 10.29 -8.48
N SER A 306 -9.94 11.38 -7.71
CA SER A 306 -8.78 12.18 -7.29
C SER A 306 -8.65 12.15 -5.77
N VAL A 307 -7.43 11.99 -5.27
CA VAL A 307 -7.12 11.84 -3.84
C VAL A 307 -5.94 12.74 -3.51
N LEU A 308 -6.09 13.59 -2.49
CA LEU A 308 -5.02 14.45 -2.00
C LEU A 308 -3.96 13.61 -1.29
N MET A 309 -2.69 13.88 -1.58
CA MET A 309 -1.55 13.15 -1.03
C MET A 309 -0.67 14.06 -0.18
N GLN A 310 -0.39 13.64 1.05
CA GLN A 310 0.61 14.26 1.92
C GLN A 310 1.67 13.23 2.31
N MET A 311 2.91 13.66 2.42
CA MET A 311 4.01 12.86 2.96
C MET A 311 4.18 13.18 4.45
N ARG A 312 4.33 12.14 5.28
CA ARG A 312 4.66 12.27 6.70
C ARG A 312 6.15 12.55 6.87
N ASN A 313 6.51 13.43 7.80
CA ASN A 313 7.91 13.68 8.12
C ASN A 313 8.52 12.42 8.77
N PRO A 314 9.59 11.82 8.23
CA PRO A 314 10.16 10.58 8.78
C PRO A 314 10.73 10.75 10.19
N THR A 315 11.09 11.98 10.63
CA THR A 315 11.53 12.22 12.01
C THR A 315 10.38 12.27 13.02
N LEU A 316 9.11 12.23 12.55
CA LEU A 316 7.95 12.10 13.42
C LEU A 316 7.94 10.72 14.08
N ALA A 317 8.13 10.67 15.40
CA ALA A 317 7.96 9.45 16.18
C ALA A 317 6.54 8.86 16.00
N PRO A 318 6.33 7.54 16.15
CA PRO A 318 5.00 6.98 16.21
C PRO A 318 4.24 7.62 17.37
N THR A 319 2.93 7.78 17.25
CA THR A 319 2.13 8.50 18.25
C THR A 319 2.29 7.90 19.66
N GLY A 320 2.37 8.81 20.66
CA GLY A 320 2.93 8.54 21.99
C GLY A 320 2.19 7.55 22.91
N PRO A 321 2.54 7.47 24.21
CA PRO A 321 2.42 6.27 25.06
C PRO A 321 1.08 5.54 25.17
N ASN A 322 -0.04 6.17 24.79
CA ASN A 322 -1.40 5.62 24.87
C ASN A 322 -2.16 5.65 23.54
N ALA A 323 -1.51 6.02 22.43
CA ALA A 323 -2.07 5.92 21.09
C ALA A 323 -1.64 4.58 20.46
N PRO A 324 -2.44 3.99 19.54
CA PRO A 324 -1.93 2.99 18.62
C PRO A 324 -0.67 3.53 17.92
N ALA A 325 0.32 2.68 17.69
CA ALA A 325 1.53 3.07 16.98
C ALA A 325 1.18 3.44 15.52
N ALA A 326 0.95 4.73 15.26
CA ALA A 326 0.70 5.24 13.93
C ALA A 326 2.01 5.45 13.19
N GLY A 327 2.20 4.67 12.13
CA GLY A 327 3.36 4.75 11.24
C GLY A 327 4.41 3.66 11.47
N LEU A 328 5.43 3.69 10.62
CA LEU A 328 6.50 2.70 10.57
C LEU A 328 7.44 2.82 11.79
N PRO A 329 8.06 1.70 12.22
CA PRO A 329 9.18 1.76 13.14
C PRO A 329 10.35 2.51 12.47
N GLU A 330 11.21 3.11 13.29
CA GLU A 330 12.23 4.08 12.83
C GLU A 330 13.22 3.49 11.82
N ASP A 331 13.57 2.22 11.97
CA ASP A 331 14.43 1.44 11.07
C ASP A 331 13.84 1.21 9.66
N LYS A 332 12.55 1.49 9.46
CA LYS A 332 11.84 1.25 8.20
C LYS A 332 11.30 2.52 7.54
N ARG A 333 11.57 3.70 8.08
CA ARG A 333 11.13 4.97 7.45
C ARG A 333 12.06 5.37 6.33
N ALA A 334 11.52 6.14 5.39
CA ALA A 334 12.31 6.81 4.36
C ALA A 334 13.40 7.68 5.01
N ILE A 335 14.63 7.50 4.55
CA ILE A 335 15.75 8.36 4.91
C ILE A 335 15.74 9.54 3.93
N LEU A 336 15.77 10.75 4.48
CA LEU A 336 15.89 12.00 3.74
C LEU A 336 17.21 12.68 4.12
N THR A 337 17.79 13.41 3.16
CA THR A 337 18.88 14.36 3.41
C THR A 337 18.41 15.50 4.33
N LYS A 338 19.35 16.28 4.88
CA LYS A 338 18.99 17.44 5.72
C LYS A 338 18.32 18.53 4.88
N GLU A 339 18.76 18.61 3.63
CA GLU A 339 18.32 19.51 2.58
C GLU A 339 16.87 19.19 2.21
N GLU A 340 16.56 17.94 1.81
CA GLU A 340 15.18 17.50 1.55
C GLU A 340 14.25 17.71 2.76
N LEU A 341 14.71 17.43 3.98
CA LEU A 341 13.94 17.72 5.21
C LEU A 341 13.69 19.22 5.40
N GLN A 342 14.70 20.05 5.17
CA GLN A 342 14.62 21.49 5.37
C GLN A 342 13.70 22.16 4.33
N GLU A 343 13.77 21.71 3.08
CA GLU A 343 12.99 22.25 1.96
C GLU A 343 11.52 21.83 2.03
N ASN A 344 11.25 20.53 2.21
CA ASN A 344 9.89 20.00 2.17
C ASN A 344 9.14 20.17 3.50
N PHE A 345 9.83 19.97 4.63
CA PHE A 345 9.20 19.98 5.96
C PHE A 345 9.60 21.17 6.81
N GLY A 346 10.55 22.00 6.41
CA GLY A 346 11.13 23.01 7.31
C GLY A 346 12.08 22.42 8.36
N GLY A 347 12.45 21.13 8.24
CA GLY A 347 13.39 20.42 9.08
C GLY A 347 12.80 19.23 9.86
N ASP A 348 13.54 18.81 10.88
CA ASP A 348 13.13 17.78 11.85
C ASP A 348 11.95 18.29 12.71
N VAL A 349 10.91 17.47 12.90
CA VAL A 349 9.75 17.79 13.77
C VAL A 349 10.16 18.23 15.17
N ASN A 350 11.24 17.66 15.72
CA ASN A 350 11.76 18.02 17.04
C ASN A 350 12.46 19.39 17.07
N LYS A 351 12.62 20.04 15.91
CA LYS A 351 13.30 21.33 15.70
C LYS A 351 12.44 22.33 14.92
N ASN A 352 11.12 22.26 15.14
CA ASN A 352 10.08 23.08 14.50
C ASN A 352 9.71 22.69 13.06
N GLY A 353 10.16 21.54 12.56
CA GLY A 353 9.70 21.00 11.28
C GLY A 353 8.21 20.65 11.29
N ASN A 354 7.56 20.83 10.14
CA ASN A 354 6.20 20.39 9.90
C ASN A 354 6.11 18.85 9.98
N ARG A 355 5.00 18.36 10.51
CA ARG A 355 4.71 16.91 10.62
C ARG A 355 4.40 16.26 9.28
N TYR A 356 3.94 17.06 8.31
CA TYR A 356 3.53 16.65 6.98
C TYR A 356 4.01 17.68 5.97
N ALA A 357 4.31 17.20 4.77
CA ALA A 357 4.62 18.00 3.59
C ALA A 357 3.79 17.51 2.41
N ARG A 358 3.86 18.22 1.29
CA ARG A 358 3.31 17.79 0.01
C ARG A 358 4.46 17.18 -0.80
N PRO A 359 4.36 15.94 -1.30
CA PRO A 359 5.38 15.36 -2.17
C PRO A 359 5.24 15.96 -3.57
N GLU A 360 5.63 17.22 -3.72
CA GLU A 360 5.50 17.97 -4.99
C GLU A 360 6.46 17.43 -6.06
N GLU A 361 7.66 17.05 -5.62
CA GLU A 361 8.64 16.35 -6.43
C GLU A 361 8.38 14.83 -6.36
N PRO A 362 8.13 14.12 -7.48
CA PRO A 362 7.91 12.67 -7.46
C PRO A 362 9.13 11.89 -6.94
N ALA A 363 10.32 12.50 -6.95
CA ALA A 363 11.56 11.97 -6.37
C ALA A 363 11.43 11.60 -4.88
N LEU A 364 10.58 12.32 -4.13
CA LEU A 364 10.30 12.04 -2.72
C LEU A 364 9.59 10.69 -2.51
N LEU A 365 8.96 10.14 -3.56
CA LEU A 365 8.29 8.85 -3.56
C LEU A 365 9.21 7.70 -4.01
N ASP A 366 10.39 8.00 -4.58
CA ASP A 366 11.34 7.03 -5.14
C ASP A 366 12.22 6.37 -4.05
N ARG A 367 11.60 5.91 -2.97
CA ARG A 367 12.26 5.18 -1.88
C ARG A 367 11.26 4.39 -1.03
N GLN A 368 11.71 3.24 -0.52
CA GLN A 368 10.94 2.47 0.46
C GLN A 368 10.77 3.25 1.77
N GLY A 369 9.70 2.96 2.50
CA GLY A 369 9.45 3.52 3.82
C GLY A 369 8.87 4.94 3.82
N VAL A 370 8.51 5.48 2.65
CA VAL A 370 7.77 6.75 2.56
C VAL A 370 6.37 6.52 3.09
N GLU A 371 6.01 7.26 4.14
CA GLU A 371 4.70 7.20 4.77
C GLU A 371 3.81 8.30 4.20
N LEU A 372 2.66 7.92 3.66
CA LEU A 372 1.72 8.80 2.98
C LEU A 372 0.40 8.88 3.75
N LEU A 373 -0.22 10.05 3.71
CA LEU A 373 -1.61 10.25 4.12
C LEU A 373 -2.42 10.57 2.86
N LEU A 374 -3.28 9.63 2.47
CA LEU A 374 -4.20 9.73 1.33
C LEU A 374 -5.54 10.26 1.85
N ILE A 375 -5.98 11.41 1.34
CA ILE A 375 -7.17 12.12 1.82
C ILE A 375 -8.16 12.28 0.66
N LYS A 376 -9.39 11.79 0.84
CA LYS A 376 -10.53 12.06 -0.06
C LYS A 376 -11.59 12.86 0.71
N ARG A 377 -12.20 13.84 0.05
CA ARG A 377 -13.36 14.61 0.56
C ARG A 377 -14.55 14.44 -0.39
N ASP A 378 -15.78 14.47 0.13
CA ASP A 378 -17.00 14.33 -0.70
C ASP A 378 -17.10 15.45 -1.76
N GLN A 379 -16.79 16.68 -1.34
CA GLN A 379 -16.73 17.87 -2.22
C GLN A 379 -15.64 17.75 -3.30
N GLU A 380 -14.68 16.83 -3.13
CA GLU A 380 -13.61 16.54 -4.09
C GLU A 380 -13.97 15.41 -5.05
N GLU A 381 -15.24 14.98 -5.13
CA GLU A 381 -15.71 14.12 -6.22
C GLU A 381 -16.15 14.93 -7.46
N ASP A 382 -16.82 16.07 -7.26
CA ASP A 382 -17.03 17.07 -8.33
C ASP A 382 -15.68 17.57 -8.88
N ASP A 383 -14.74 17.84 -7.96
CA ASP A 383 -13.34 18.17 -8.25
C ASP A 383 -12.51 16.92 -8.64
N GLY A 384 -13.03 15.72 -8.40
CA GLY A 384 -12.39 14.43 -8.66
C GLY A 384 -12.48 14.04 -10.13
N SER A 385 -13.55 14.48 -10.77
CA SER A 385 -13.70 14.57 -12.22
C SER A 385 -12.74 15.60 -12.85
N LYS A 386 -12.11 16.47 -12.05
CA LYS A 386 -11.33 17.64 -12.48
C LYS A 386 -9.96 17.73 -11.81
N GLY A 387 -9.44 16.63 -11.26
CA GLY A 387 -8.19 16.59 -10.47
C GLY A 387 -6.91 16.88 -11.26
N LEU A 388 -7.04 17.24 -12.54
CA LEU A 388 -6.01 17.60 -13.51
C LEU A 388 -6.42 18.82 -14.37
N GLY A 389 -7.58 19.41 -14.12
CA GLY A 389 -8.30 20.26 -15.07
C GLY A 389 -9.15 19.44 -16.06
N ASP A 390 -10.08 20.09 -16.76
CA ASP A 390 -11.10 19.40 -17.57
C ASP A 390 -10.48 18.63 -18.75
N GLU A 391 -9.56 19.27 -19.48
CA GLU A 391 -8.89 18.68 -20.65
C GLU A 391 -8.07 17.42 -20.28
N GLN A 392 -7.25 17.51 -19.22
CA GLN A 392 -6.36 16.41 -18.83
C GLN A 392 -7.17 15.25 -18.20
N SER A 393 -8.26 15.55 -17.49
CA SER A 393 -9.23 14.54 -17.05
C SER A 393 -9.90 13.83 -18.24
N GLU A 394 -10.35 14.55 -19.26
CA GLU A 394 -10.95 13.94 -20.46
C GLU A 394 -9.93 13.07 -21.21
N ALA A 395 -8.67 13.53 -21.33
CA ALA A 395 -7.60 12.75 -21.94
C ALA A 395 -7.28 11.45 -21.16
N LEU A 396 -7.28 11.50 -19.82
CA LEU A 396 -7.10 10.31 -18.97
C LEU A 396 -8.27 9.32 -19.10
N ALA A 397 -9.51 9.83 -19.13
CA ALA A 397 -10.71 9.03 -19.36
C ALA A 397 -10.72 8.38 -20.75
N LYS A 398 -10.28 9.10 -21.78
CA LYS A 398 -10.13 8.59 -23.13
C LYS A 398 -9.10 7.46 -23.21
N LEU A 399 -7.95 7.61 -22.57
CA LEU A 399 -6.93 6.54 -22.48
C LEU A 399 -7.49 5.28 -21.82
N ALA A 400 -8.14 5.44 -20.66
CA ALA A 400 -8.75 4.33 -19.94
C ALA A 400 -9.83 3.62 -20.77
N LYS A 401 -10.68 4.38 -21.47
CA LYS A 401 -11.68 3.86 -22.40
C LYS A 401 -11.06 3.17 -23.61
N GLU A 402 -9.99 3.71 -24.20
CA GLU A 402 -9.30 3.07 -25.32
C GLU A 402 -8.71 1.72 -24.92
N ASP A 403 -8.13 1.60 -23.72
CA ASP A 403 -7.59 0.35 -23.22
C ASP A 403 -8.67 -0.67 -22.84
N SER A 404 -9.79 -0.22 -22.23
CA SER A 404 -10.97 -1.04 -21.93
C SER A 404 -11.57 -1.72 -23.18
N ASN A 405 -11.39 -1.13 -24.36
CA ASN A 405 -11.84 -1.71 -25.63
C ASN A 405 -10.79 -2.60 -26.33
N LYS A 406 -9.53 -2.60 -25.89
CA LYS A 406 -8.39 -3.22 -26.61
C LYS A 406 -7.72 -4.34 -25.83
N LEU A 407 -7.71 -4.27 -24.51
CA LEU A 407 -7.02 -5.23 -23.64
C LEU A 407 -8.02 -6.26 -23.11
N SER A 408 -7.51 -7.47 -22.86
CA SER A 408 -8.18 -8.48 -22.05
C SER A 408 -7.47 -8.59 -20.71
N ASP A 409 -8.12 -9.19 -19.71
CA ASP A 409 -7.51 -9.41 -18.39
C ASP A 409 -6.21 -10.23 -18.49
N ASP A 410 -6.20 -11.18 -19.42
CA ASP A 410 -5.07 -12.01 -19.79
C ASP A 410 -3.90 -11.22 -20.42
N ALA A 411 -4.17 -10.05 -21.01
CA ALA A 411 -3.16 -9.10 -21.48
C ALA A 411 -2.65 -8.20 -20.34
N ILE A 412 -3.55 -7.77 -19.43
CA ILE A 412 -3.21 -6.98 -18.23
C ILE A 412 -2.24 -7.73 -17.32
N LEU A 413 -2.48 -9.02 -17.07
CA LEU A 413 -1.55 -9.83 -16.28
C LEU A 413 -0.17 -9.91 -16.95
N LYS A 414 -0.13 -10.04 -18.28
CA LYS A 414 1.13 -10.03 -19.06
C LYS A 414 1.86 -8.68 -19.00
N GLU A 415 1.16 -7.54 -18.87
CA GLU A 415 1.80 -6.23 -18.62
C GLU A 415 2.66 -6.25 -17.35
N LEU A 416 2.27 -7.05 -16.36
CA LEU A 416 2.92 -7.19 -15.04
C LEU A 416 3.79 -8.44 -14.89
N ALA A 417 4.05 -9.18 -15.97
CA ALA A 417 4.70 -10.50 -15.94
C ALA A 417 3.98 -11.56 -15.05
N LEU A 418 2.69 -11.37 -14.79
CA LEU A 418 1.80 -12.33 -14.14
C LEU A 418 1.12 -13.25 -15.19
N SER A 419 0.54 -14.35 -14.71
CA SER A 419 -0.27 -15.25 -15.54
C SER A 419 -1.57 -15.64 -14.83
N SER A 420 -2.63 -15.88 -15.62
CA SER A 420 -3.94 -16.37 -15.19
C SER A 420 -3.92 -17.81 -14.65
N LYS A 421 -2.75 -18.48 -14.64
CA LYS A 421 -2.54 -19.76 -13.95
C LYS A 421 -2.07 -19.60 -12.51
N ASP A 422 -1.45 -18.47 -12.21
CA ASP A 422 -0.80 -18.18 -10.92
C ASP A 422 -1.60 -17.16 -10.08
N VAL A 423 -2.56 -16.48 -10.72
CA VAL A 423 -3.40 -15.43 -10.17
C VAL A 423 -4.84 -15.65 -10.61
N GLU A 424 -5.75 -15.69 -9.64
CA GLU A 424 -7.20 -15.72 -9.88
C GLU A 424 -7.64 -14.33 -10.37
N VAL A 425 -8.22 -14.30 -11.56
CA VAL A 425 -8.48 -13.08 -12.35
C VAL A 425 -9.92 -12.58 -12.16
N GLU A 426 -10.80 -13.47 -11.70
CA GLU A 426 -12.22 -13.26 -11.48
C GLU A 426 -12.50 -12.12 -10.47
N ALA A 427 -11.56 -11.85 -9.57
CA ALA A 427 -11.56 -10.66 -8.72
C ALA A 427 -11.59 -9.32 -9.50
N LEU A 428 -11.05 -9.29 -10.72
CA LEU A 428 -11.10 -8.13 -11.60
C LEU A 428 -12.49 -7.94 -12.22
N SER A 429 -13.33 -8.99 -12.31
CA SER A 429 -14.75 -8.91 -12.67
C SER A 429 -15.69 -8.54 -11.51
N GLY A 430 -15.12 -8.12 -10.38
CA GLY A 430 -15.82 -7.41 -9.30
C GLY A 430 -16.51 -8.26 -8.24
N GLU A 431 -16.44 -9.59 -8.38
CA GLU A 431 -16.93 -10.53 -7.36
C GLU A 431 -15.81 -11.00 -6.42
N TRP A 432 -16.17 -11.18 -5.16
CA TRP A 432 -15.34 -11.80 -4.12
C TRP A 432 -15.18 -13.30 -4.41
N ILE A 433 -13.96 -13.83 -4.21
CA ILE A 433 -13.57 -15.22 -4.59
C ILE A 433 -12.77 -15.94 -3.50
#